data_AF-A0A7C8N5C7-F1
#
_entry.id   AF-A0A7C8N5C7-F1
#
_cell.length_a   1.000
_cell.length_b   1.000
_cell.length_c   1.000
_cell.angle_alpha   90.00
_cell.angle_beta   90.00
_cell.angle_gamma   90.00
#
_symmetry.space_group_name_H-M   'P 1'
#
loop_
_entity.id
_entity.type
_entity.pdbx_description
1 polymer ?
#
loop_
_entity_poly.entity_id
_entity_poly.type
_entity_poly.pdbx_seq_one_letter_code
_entity_poly.pdbx_strand_id
1 'polypeptide(L)'
;MAATAITIDPLLDTLGPQDSVKIVTEQSPTPQAREKDNVPSRTLLAEQADIRGTVEKIALLYVLGFAIAVSHHCFNLNLDGRAPLSQSFTLQVGLVFAFLVRAFVAGATGTALLQIAWRRVKKRAFTLYGIDGIFTITKDLTQFFLLELWERATLICILSIGIWVMPLASIVPPSTLVIEPGVYETTSLCEVSSLNFGALPEYGSQRLGRLADDYYSADSRKGANSAGPSTILRKIGTNVAVGGRILRMPSPCSTNCSYTVNFNGPALKCTDEDWKSQDAPWGPLEIFRFSRHYNSSVSSNGDLWIVYANPKKEERLYSESGVPLRPYLYIEAPERKEYYIKCFKCSLYNATYNVDIDFTNGVETVTYELSKVAKFIPVIPDLESSRNVLLNYEQLAYFAYNDYFTGDKGPFIGEIFEYGGISMRGVRFNTDIIFTNLVTPWITFSQDFRNSTQNFPMDNLREGFEELSHNLTISLLSRSDLIVSSKIMTTCTSLSYRNIYRYRSTQLYVSYGPLMVFSMVVIVLELRATLKNGDICQWGFSQIMLTTRNPSLDEMGKGSCFGVVHSGSDLQKHRLKFGELRCNVESTIRHTAFGLEDEVVDLSAERMYA
;
A
#
# COMPACT_ATOMS: atom_id res chain seq x y z
N MET A 1 23.28 -17.81 -26.11
CA MET A 1 23.64 -19.19 -26.54
C MET A 1 22.62 -19.66 -27.55
N ALA A 2 23.00 -19.66 -28.82
CA ALA A 2 22.53 -20.52 -29.92
C ALA A 2 23.23 -19.99 -31.16
N ALA A 3 24.40 -20.56 -31.43
CA ALA A 3 25.26 -20.29 -32.56
C ALA A 3 24.92 -21.26 -33.69
N THR A 4 25.05 -20.81 -34.93
CA THR A 4 25.30 -21.69 -36.08
C THR A 4 26.34 -21.02 -36.96
N ALA A 5 27.57 -21.51 -36.83
CA ALA A 5 28.67 -21.29 -37.76
C ALA A 5 28.57 -22.31 -38.90
N ILE A 6 28.84 -21.90 -40.13
CA ILE A 6 29.31 -22.81 -41.18
C ILE A 6 30.56 -22.19 -41.80
N THR A 7 31.60 -23.00 -41.74
CA THR A 7 33.00 -22.86 -42.16
C THR A 7 33.16 -22.73 -43.67
N ILE A 8 34.17 -21.95 -44.09
CA ILE A 8 34.76 -21.99 -45.43
C ILE A 8 36.24 -22.29 -45.24
N ASP A 9 36.75 -23.28 -45.95
CA ASP A 9 38.17 -23.45 -46.24
C ASP A 9 38.32 -24.36 -47.49
N PRO A 10 39.49 -24.42 -48.16
CA PRO A 10 39.75 -23.67 -49.38
C PRO A 10 40.17 -24.57 -50.55
N LEU A 11 40.26 -24.05 -51.78
CA LEU A 11 41.05 -24.72 -52.82
C LEU A 11 41.75 -23.73 -53.77
N LEU A 12 43.05 -23.91 -53.84
CA LEU A 12 44.05 -23.17 -54.58
C LEU A 12 44.32 -23.85 -55.94
N ASP A 13 44.68 -23.01 -56.93
CA ASP A 13 45.47 -23.28 -58.14
C ASP A 13 45.00 -24.26 -59.23
N THR A 14 44.92 -23.74 -60.47
CA THR A 14 45.64 -24.27 -61.65
C THR A 14 45.65 -23.25 -62.80
N LEU A 15 46.80 -23.19 -63.50
CA LEU A 15 47.20 -22.24 -64.54
C LEU A 15 46.81 -22.65 -65.98
N GLY A 16 46.24 -21.70 -66.76
CA GLY A 16 46.38 -21.44 -68.22
C GLY A 16 45.78 -22.41 -69.27
N PRO A 17 45.81 -22.10 -70.60
CA PRO A 17 45.79 -20.80 -71.31
C PRO A 17 44.81 -20.72 -72.54
N GLN A 18 44.75 -19.55 -73.20
CA GLN A 18 44.22 -19.21 -74.55
C GLN A 18 42.69 -19.15 -74.80
N ASP A 19 42.15 -17.97 -75.17
CA ASP A 19 41.87 -17.65 -76.59
C ASP A 19 41.29 -16.24 -76.85
N SER A 20 41.93 -15.58 -77.83
CA SER A 20 41.45 -14.55 -78.78
C SER A 20 40.75 -13.26 -78.31
N VAL A 21 41.50 -12.17 -78.48
CA VAL A 21 41.08 -10.78 -78.67
C VAL A 21 40.26 -10.62 -79.96
N LYS A 22 39.14 -9.89 -79.92
CA LYS A 22 38.52 -9.24 -81.09
C LYS A 22 38.51 -7.72 -80.89
N ILE A 23 39.24 -7.04 -81.77
CA ILE A 23 39.23 -5.59 -81.96
C ILE A 23 38.02 -5.26 -82.85
N VAL A 24 37.18 -4.31 -82.42
CA VAL A 24 36.23 -3.61 -83.30
C VAL A 24 36.56 -2.12 -83.23
N THR A 25 36.68 -1.57 -84.42
CA THR A 25 37.28 -0.30 -84.83
C THR A 25 36.45 0.93 -84.45
N GLU A 26 37.15 2.06 -84.30
CA GLU A 26 36.69 3.44 -84.11
C GLU A 26 35.55 3.90 -85.04
N GLN A 27 34.64 4.71 -84.48
CA GLN A 27 33.93 5.74 -85.23
C GLN A 27 33.72 6.99 -84.35
N SER A 28 34.34 8.10 -84.77
CA SER A 28 34.22 9.45 -84.22
C SER A 28 32.88 10.08 -84.61
N PRO A 29 32.22 10.89 -83.74
CA PRO A 29 31.23 11.86 -84.18
C PRO A 29 31.75 13.31 -84.08
N THR A 30 31.48 14.05 -85.16
CA THR A 30 31.69 15.49 -85.37
C THR A 30 30.65 16.34 -84.57
N PRO A 31 30.85 17.67 -84.44
CA PRO A 31 30.36 18.46 -83.31
C PRO A 31 28.91 18.93 -83.51
N GLN A 32 28.07 18.74 -82.49
CA GLN A 32 26.76 19.40 -82.41
C GLN A 32 26.74 20.44 -81.30
N ALA A 33 26.55 21.68 -81.76
CA ALA A 33 25.74 22.76 -81.22
C ALA A 33 25.68 22.92 -79.69
N ARG A 34 26.34 24.00 -79.27
CA ARG A 34 26.22 24.73 -78.01
C ARG A 34 24.75 25.01 -77.65
N GLU A 35 24.17 24.23 -76.73
CA GLU A 35 22.94 24.60 -76.02
C GLU A 35 23.33 25.34 -74.73
N LYS A 36 23.16 26.67 -74.75
CA LYS A 36 23.30 27.53 -73.58
C LYS A 36 21.93 27.72 -72.94
N ASP A 37 21.95 27.68 -71.61
CA ASP A 37 21.03 28.35 -70.67
C ASP A 37 19.68 27.68 -70.37
N ASN A 38 19.67 26.77 -69.36
CA ASN A 38 18.55 26.56 -68.40
C ASN A 38 18.87 25.59 -67.22
N VAL A 39 20.14 25.34 -66.93
CA VAL A 39 20.58 24.46 -65.82
C VAL A 39 20.39 25.05 -64.40
N PRO A 40 20.46 26.37 -64.12
CA PRO A 40 20.45 26.89 -62.74
C PRO A 40 19.12 26.73 -61.99
N SER A 41 17.98 26.73 -62.68
CA SER A 41 16.65 26.76 -62.05
C SER A 41 16.16 25.37 -61.60
N ARG A 42 16.59 24.29 -62.25
CA ARG A 42 16.27 22.90 -61.83
C ARG A 42 17.06 22.45 -60.60
N THR A 43 18.31 22.87 -60.47
CA THR A 43 19.17 22.52 -59.31
C THR A 43 18.68 23.20 -58.03
N LEU A 44 18.27 24.47 -58.11
CA LEU A 44 17.72 25.21 -56.97
C LEU A 44 16.42 24.63 -56.43
N LEU A 45 15.51 24.18 -57.30
CA LEU A 45 14.26 23.54 -56.90
C LEU A 45 14.50 22.16 -56.25
N ALA A 46 15.50 21.41 -56.75
CA ALA A 46 15.88 20.11 -56.17
C ALA A 46 16.52 20.26 -54.78
N GLU A 47 17.35 21.29 -54.58
CA GLU A 47 17.99 21.58 -53.30
C GLU A 47 16.99 22.07 -52.24
N GLN A 48 16.06 22.96 -52.62
CA GLN A 48 14.96 23.38 -51.75
C GLN A 48 14.01 22.23 -51.36
N ALA A 49 13.84 21.24 -52.25
CA ALA A 49 13.07 20.04 -51.94
C ALA A 49 13.77 19.14 -50.90
N ASP A 50 15.11 19.07 -50.90
CA ASP A 50 15.87 18.17 -50.01
C ASP A 50 16.03 18.70 -48.57
N ILE A 51 16.49 19.95 -48.41
CA ILE A 51 15.60 21.00 -47.92
C ILE A 51 14.50 20.65 -46.91
N ARG A 52 13.31 20.87 -47.46
CA ARG A 52 12.02 20.56 -46.87
C ARG A 52 11.92 19.09 -46.43
N GLY A 53 12.43 18.14 -47.22
CA GLY A 53 12.35 16.72 -46.91
C GLY A 53 13.05 16.32 -45.61
N THR A 54 14.19 16.93 -45.29
CA THR A 54 14.93 16.64 -44.05
C THR A 54 14.24 17.24 -42.82
N VAL A 55 13.74 18.47 -42.92
CA VAL A 55 12.98 19.11 -41.84
C VAL A 55 11.67 18.36 -41.58
N GLU A 56 10.97 17.94 -42.63
CA GLU A 56 9.76 17.10 -42.53
C GLU A 56 10.05 15.76 -41.85
N LYS A 57 11.17 15.10 -42.17
CA LYS A 57 11.60 13.85 -41.49
C LYS A 57 11.85 14.08 -39.99
N ILE A 58 12.58 15.12 -39.61
CA ILE A 58 12.86 15.44 -38.20
C ILE A 58 11.54 15.68 -37.44
N ALA A 59 10.67 16.53 -38.01
CA ALA A 59 9.37 16.84 -37.42
C ALA A 59 8.49 15.59 -37.29
N LEU A 60 8.43 14.75 -38.33
CA LEU A 60 7.64 13.52 -38.33
C LEU A 60 8.11 12.53 -37.26
N LEU A 61 9.43 12.31 -37.13
CA LEU A 61 10.00 11.43 -36.11
C LEU A 61 9.70 11.96 -34.71
N TYR A 62 9.86 13.26 -34.47
CA TYR A 62 9.57 13.86 -33.17
C TYR A 62 8.07 13.76 -32.79
N VAL A 63 7.18 14.12 -33.72
CA VAL A 63 5.72 14.05 -33.52
C VAL A 63 5.27 12.61 -33.27
N LEU A 64 5.82 11.64 -34.01
CA LEU A 64 5.52 10.23 -33.80
C LEU A 64 5.99 9.75 -32.42
N GLY A 65 7.20 10.12 -32.00
CA GLY A 65 7.69 9.84 -30.65
C GLY A 65 6.80 10.44 -29.57
N PHE A 66 6.35 11.68 -29.75
CA PHE A 66 5.43 12.36 -28.82
C PHE A 66 4.06 11.67 -28.76
N ALA A 67 3.47 11.33 -29.92
CA ALA A 67 2.19 10.65 -29.99
C ALA A 67 2.23 9.27 -29.30
N ILE A 68 3.33 8.53 -29.43
CA ILE A 68 3.52 7.23 -28.76
C ILE A 68 3.67 7.43 -27.25
N ALA A 69 4.34 8.49 -26.78
CA ALA A 69 4.44 8.81 -25.35
C ALA A 69 3.06 9.13 -24.74
N VAL A 70 2.24 9.91 -25.46
CA VAL A 70 0.84 10.18 -25.08
C VAL A 70 0.01 8.90 -25.07
N SER A 71 0.20 8.03 -26.07
CA SER A 71 -0.48 6.74 -26.14
C SER A 71 -0.12 5.84 -24.94
N HIS A 72 1.16 5.81 -24.53
CA HIS A 72 1.60 5.10 -23.33
C HIS A 72 0.93 5.65 -22.07
N HIS A 73 0.84 6.98 -21.94
CA HIS A 73 0.13 7.62 -20.82
C HIS A 73 -1.35 7.23 -20.79
N CYS A 74 -2.05 7.30 -21.93
CA CYS A 74 -3.46 6.96 -22.04
C CYS A 74 -3.72 5.47 -21.77
N PHE A 75 -2.83 4.59 -22.22
CA PHE A 75 -2.89 3.16 -21.96
C PHE A 75 -2.81 2.86 -20.45
N ASN A 76 -1.84 3.46 -19.76
CA ASN A 76 -1.69 3.25 -18.32
C ASN A 76 -2.85 3.87 -17.51
N LEU A 77 -3.35 5.04 -17.93
CA LEU A 77 -4.55 5.65 -17.33
C LEU A 77 -5.80 4.78 -17.50
N ASN A 78 -5.99 4.14 -18.66
CA ASN A 78 -7.15 3.29 -18.90
C ASN A 78 -7.17 2.05 -18.00
N LEU A 79 -5.99 1.57 -17.62
CA LEU A 79 -5.82 0.40 -16.77
C LEU A 79 -5.83 0.72 -15.28
N ASP A 80 -5.65 1.98 -14.87
CA ASP A 80 -5.63 2.37 -13.45
C ASP A 80 -6.93 1.99 -12.75
N GLY A 81 -6.81 1.33 -11.60
CA GLY A 81 -7.93 0.82 -10.81
C GLY A 81 -8.61 -0.45 -11.37
N ARG A 82 -8.19 -0.98 -12.51
CA ARG A 82 -8.76 -2.23 -13.07
C ARG A 82 -8.06 -3.48 -12.51
N ALA A 83 -8.77 -4.61 -12.57
CA ALA A 83 -8.20 -5.90 -12.22
C ALA A 83 -7.04 -6.29 -13.17
N PRO A 84 -5.93 -6.83 -12.65
CA PRO A 84 -4.77 -7.16 -13.45
C PRO A 84 -5.01 -8.36 -14.34
N LEU A 85 -4.56 -8.27 -15.59
CA LEU A 85 -4.55 -9.39 -16.53
C LEU A 85 -3.35 -10.29 -16.21
N SER A 86 -2.15 -9.80 -16.52
CA SER A 86 -0.88 -10.42 -16.13
C SER A 86 0.21 -9.37 -16.03
N GLN A 87 1.12 -9.55 -15.06
CA GLN A 87 2.24 -8.62 -14.85
C GLN A 87 3.20 -8.61 -16.05
N SER A 88 3.43 -9.78 -16.66
CA SER A 88 4.31 -9.94 -17.82
C SER A 88 3.79 -9.18 -19.05
N PHE A 89 2.48 -9.24 -19.32
CA PHE A 89 1.88 -8.52 -20.44
C PHE A 89 2.05 -7.00 -20.29
N THR A 90 1.75 -6.46 -19.12
CA THR A 90 1.87 -5.02 -18.84
C THR A 90 3.31 -4.53 -19.00
N LEU A 91 4.29 -5.27 -18.47
CA LEU A 91 5.70 -4.91 -18.60
C LEU A 91 6.19 -4.96 -20.05
N GLN A 92 5.77 -5.97 -20.82
CA GLN A 92 6.13 -6.10 -22.22
C GLN A 92 5.56 -4.95 -23.06
N VAL A 93 4.29 -4.59 -22.87
CA VAL A 93 3.66 -3.46 -23.58
C VAL A 93 4.34 -2.13 -23.20
N GLY A 94 4.60 -1.91 -21.91
CA GLY A 94 5.31 -0.72 -21.44
C GLY A 94 6.73 -0.61 -22.01
N LEU A 95 7.44 -1.75 -22.17
CA LEU A 95 8.74 -1.81 -22.82
C LEU A 95 8.68 -1.45 -24.30
N VAL A 96 7.68 -1.95 -25.04
CA VAL A 96 7.48 -1.63 -26.46
C VAL A 96 7.26 -0.13 -26.62
N PHE A 97 6.38 0.48 -25.82
CA PHE A 97 6.18 1.93 -25.83
C PHE A 97 7.49 2.68 -25.52
N ALA A 98 8.21 2.30 -24.46
CA ALA A 98 9.45 2.93 -24.06
C ALA A 98 10.54 2.88 -25.13
N PHE A 99 10.68 1.73 -25.80
CA PHE A 99 11.62 1.54 -26.89
C PHE A 99 11.26 2.42 -28.09
N LEU A 100 10.00 2.44 -28.51
CA LEU A 100 9.56 3.21 -29.67
C LEU A 100 9.72 4.72 -29.43
N VAL A 101 9.30 5.25 -28.28
CA VAL A 101 9.49 6.67 -27.94
C VAL A 101 10.97 7.05 -28.05
N ARG A 102 11.85 6.24 -27.45
CA ARG A 102 13.30 6.48 -27.52
C ARG A 102 13.81 6.43 -28.95
N ALA A 103 13.43 5.43 -29.74
CA ALA A 103 13.92 5.24 -31.10
C ALA A 103 13.59 6.45 -32.00
N PHE A 104 12.34 6.92 -31.96
CA PHE A 104 11.90 8.05 -32.78
C PHE A 104 12.50 9.38 -32.32
N VAL A 105 12.54 9.64 -31.01
CA VAL A 105 13.11 10.88 -30.47
C VAL A 105 14.63 10.93 -30.67
N ALA A 106 15.34 9.81 -30.49
CA ALA A 106 16.77 9.72 -30.77
C ALA A 106 17.06 9.88 -32.26
N GLY A 107 16.22 9.33 -33.15
CA GLY A 107 16.33 9.53 -34.59
C GLY A 107 16.18 11.00 -35.00
N ALA A 108 15.17 11.69 -34.48
CA ALA A 108 14.98 13.13 -34.70
C ALA A 108 16.15 13.97 -34.17
N THR A 109 16.62 13.66 -32.96
CA THR A 109 17.72 14.41 -32.34
C THR A 109 19.06 14.16 -33.02
N GLY A 110 19.35 12.92 -33.42
CA GLY A 110 20.58 12.56 -34.11
C GLY A 110 20.67 13.18 -35.51
N THR A 111 19.56 13.19 -36.25
CA THR A 111 19.50 13.87 -37.55
C THR A 111 19.63 15.38 -37.42
N ALA A 112 19.08 15.99 -36.38
CA ALA A 112 19.26 17.42 -36.10
C ALA A 112 20.69 17.77 -35.67
N LEU A 113 21.30 16.97 -34.78
CA LEU A 113 22.68 17.16 -34.33
C LEU A 113 23.66 17.07 -35.50
N LEU A 114 23.39 16.17 -36.43
CA LEU A 114 24.16 16.07 -37.66
C LEU A 114 24.16 17.38 -38.46
N GLN A 115 23.00 18.00 -38.67
CA GLN A 115 22.97 19.29 -39.39
C GLN A 115 23.81 20.34 -38.66
N ILE A 116 23.78 20.34 -37.33
CA ILE A 116 24.63 21.21 -36.50
C ILE A 116 26.12 20.88 -36.69
N ALA A 117 26.48 19.60 -36.79
CA ALA A 117 27.86 19.13 -37.05
C ALA A 117 28.41 19.62 -38.40
N TRP A 118 27.66 19.42 -39.48
CA TRP A 118 28.05 19.90 -40.81
C TRP A 118 28.20 21.42 -40.86
N ARG A 119 27.34 22.16 -40.16
CA ARG A 119 27.49 23.62 -40.03
C ARG A 119 28.73 24.01 -39.27
N ARG A 120 29.18 23.19 -38.33
CA ARG A 120 30.36 23.50 -37.54
C ARG A 120 31.64 23.37 -38.35
N VAL A 121 31.77 22.30 -39.14
CA VAL A 121 32.91 22.11 -40.05
C VAL A 121 32.93 23.08 -41.24
N LYS A 122 31.77 23.65 -41.60
CA LYS A 122 31.66 24.79 -42.53
C LYS A 122 32.27 26.07 -41.96
N LYS A 123 32.05 26.34 -40.66
CA LYS A 123 32.43 27.62 -40.02
C LYS A 123 33.81 27.63 -39.39
N ARG A 124 34.39 26.47 -39.07
CA ARG A 124 35.69 26.35 -38.41
C ARG A 124 36.49 25.20 -39.02
N ALA A 125 37.80 25.39 -39.10
CA ALA A 125 38.74 24.34 -39.47
C ALA A 125 39.03 23.42 -38.27
N PHE A 126 39.18 22.13 -38.54
CA PHE A 126 39.46 21.08 -37.55
C PHE A 126 40.58 20.17 -38.05
N THR A 127 41.35 19.56 -37.16
CA THR A 127 42.23 18.46 -37.56
C THR A 127 41.42 17.28 -38.11
N LEU A 128 42.05 16.38 -38.88
CA LEU A 128 41.38 15.18 -39.37
C LEU A 128 40.74 14.37 -38.22
N TYR A 129 41.48 14.20 -37.12
CA TYR A 129 40.98 13.52 -35.92
C TYR A 129 39.82 14.27 -35.25
N GLY A 130 39.84 15.61 -35.29
CA GLY A 130 38.72 16.43 -34.82
C GLY A 130 37.46 16.27 -35.68
N ILE A 131 37.60 16.16 -37.01
CA ILE A 131 36.46 15.91 -37.93
C ILE A 131 35.87 14.53 -37.66
N ASP A 132 36.72 13.50 -37.59
CA ASP A 132 36.29 12.14 -37.22
C ASP A 132 35.55 12.15 -35.87
N GLY A 133 36.11 12.85 -34.88
CA GLY A 133 35.49 13.03 -33.57
C GLY A 133 34.10 13.67 -33.65
N ILE A 134 33.90 14.73 -34.45
CA ILE A 134 32.58 15.39 -34.61
C ILE A 134 31.52 14.41 -35.12
N PHE A 135 31.87 13.53 -36.07
CA PHE A 135 30.92 12.61 -36.69
C PHE A 135 30.77 11.29 -35.93
N THR A 136 31.72 10.95 -35.05
CA THR A 136 31.71 9.71 -34.26
C THR A 136 31.31 9.89 -32.80
N ILE A 137 31.26 11.12 -32.26
CA ILE A 137 30.94 11.42 -30.84
C ILE A 137 29.59 10.85 -30.34
N THR A 138 28.66 10.58 -31.24
CA THR A 138 27.35 9.95 -30.92
C THR A 138 27.42 8.43 -30.82
N LYS A 139 28.53 7.83 -31.26
CA LYS A 139 28.77 6.38 -31.33
C LYS A 139 29.95 5.94 -30.45
N ASP A 140 30.88 6.85 -30.17
CA ASP A 140 32.09 6.59 -29.41
C ASP A 140 32.29 7.64 -28.31
N LEU A 141 32.26 7.18 -27.05
CA LEU A 141 32.45 8.02 -25.85
C LEU A 141 33.89 8.54 -25.71
N THR A 142 34.88 7.87 -26.31
CA THR A 142 36.29 8.28 -26.16
C THR A 142 36.55 9.63 -26.82
N GLN A 143 35.70 10.03 -27.78
CA GLN A 143 35.76 11.32 -28.45
C GLN A 143 35.53 12.49 -27.48
N PHE A 144 34.91 12.29 -26.32
CA PHE A 144 34.78 13.36 -25.32
C PHE A 144 36.11 13.76 -24.67
N PHE A 145 37.16 12.93 -24.76
CA PHE A 145 38.50 13.26 -24.24
C PHE A 145 39.30 14.16 -25.18
N LEU A 146 38.82 14.41 -26.40
CA LEU A 146 39.45 15.33 -27.33
C LEU A 146 39.21 16.78 -26.93
N LEU A 147 40.25 17.44 -26.45
CA LEU A 147 40.21 18.86 -26.07
C LEU A 147 39.85 19.78 -27.25
N GLU A 148 40.25 19.43 -28.48
CA GLU A 148 39.91 20.20 -29.68
C GLU A 148 38.39 20.33 -29.87
N LEU A 149 37.62 19.27 -29.57
CA LEU A 149 36.15 19.29 -29.66
C LEU A 149 35.54 20.23 -28.62
N TRP A 150 36.08 20.29 -27.40
CA TRP A 150 35.58 21.19 -26.37
C TRP A 150 35.91 22.66 -26.66
N GLU A 151 37.06 22.95 -27.27
CA GLU A 151 37.47 24.30 -27.65
C GLU A 151 36.72 24.80 -28.90
N ARG A 152 36.57 23.91 -29.90
CA ARG A 152 36.07 24.30 -31.22
C ARG A 152 34.66 23.82 -31.52
N ALA A 153 34.08 22.88 -30.80
CA ALA A 153 32.77 22.30 -31.06
C ALA A 153 31.94 22.06 -29.78
N THR A 154 32.11 22.91 -28.74
CA THR A 154 31.47 22.76 -27.41
C THR A 154 29.97 22.46 -27.46
N LEU A 155 29.22 23.13 -28.34
CA LEU A 155 27.78 22.89 -28.50
C LEU A 155 27.50 21.43 -28.89
N ILE A 156 28.28 20.87 -29.82
CA ILE A 156 28.11 19.47 -30.25
C ILE A 156 28.42 18.53 -29.09
N CYS A 157 29.47 18.79 -28.30
CA CYS A 157 29.77 17.99 -27.10
C CYS A 157 28.59 17.98 -26.12
N ILE A 158 28.05 19.16 -25.76
CA ILE A 158 26.95 19.27 -24.81
C ILE A 158 25.70 18.52 -25.32
N LEU A 159 25.37 18.67 -26.61
CA LEU A 159 24.22 17.97 -27.19
C LEU A 159 24.45 16.45 -27.30
N SER A 160 25.66 16.01 -27.61
CA SER A 160 26.01 14.58 -27.65
C SER A 160 25.92 13.92 -26.28
N ILE A 161 26.28 14.62 -25.19
CA ILE A 161 26.07 14.12 -23.82
C ILE A 161 24.59 13.81 -23.58
N GLY A 162 23.69 14.69 -24.04
CA GLY A 162 22.25 14.44 -23.95
C GLY A 162 21.79 13.19 -24.70
N ILE A 163 22.38 12.89 -25.87
CA ILE A 163 22.12 11.65 -26.64
C ILE A 163 22.53 10.40 -25.84
N TRP A 164 23.69 10.44 -25.18
CA TRP A 164 24.17 9.33 -24.35
C TRP A 164 23.33 9.09 -23.10
N VAL A 165 22.59 10.10 -22.63
CA VAL A 165 21.66 9.99 -21.48
C VAL A 165 20.27 9.47 -21.90
N MET A 166 19.88 9.59 -23.17
CA MET A 166 18.57 9.14 -23.67
C MET A 166 18.19 7.68 -23.32
N PRO A 167 19.11 6.69 -23.30
CA PRO A 167 18.78 5.32 -22.92
C PRO A 167 18.11 5.22 -21.53
N LEU A 168 18.47 6.10 -20.58
CA LEU A 168 17.90 6.10 -19.23
C LEU A 168 16.40 6.39 -19.23
N ALA A 169 15.92 7.21 -20.17
CA ALA A 169 14.50 7.52 -20.33
C ALA A 169 13.65 6.33 -20.76
N SER A 170 14.27 5.22 -21.22
CA SER A 170 13.57 3.99 -21.61
C SER A 170 13.52 2.91 -20.52
N ILE A 171 14.26 3.08 -19.42
CA ILE A 171 14.37 2.07 -18.34
C ILE A 171 13.20 2.14 -17.37
N VAL A 172 12.80 3.35 -16.98
CA VAL A 172 11.77 3.59 -15.97
C VAL A 172 10.33 3.39 -16.48
N PRO A 173 9.95 3.83 -17.71
CA PRO A 173 8.56 3.78 -18.17
C PRO A 173 7.83 2.43 -18.04
N PRO A 174 8.46 1.26 -18.29
CA PRO A 174 7.78 -0.04 -18.13
C PRO A 174 7.27 -0.28 -16.71
N SER A 175 7.94 0.29 -15.71
CA SER A 175 7.59 0.14 -14.29
C SER A 175 6.55 1.14 -13.77
N THR A 176 6.01 2.00 -14.65
CA THR A 176 5.09 3.06 -14.23
C THR A 176 3.66 2.57 -13.94
N LEU A 177 3.31 1.37 -14.42
CA LEU A 177 2.07 0.68 -14.07
C LEU A 177 2.41 -0.53 -13.19
N VAL A 178 2.04 -0.45 -11.91
CA VAL A 178 2.35 -1.48 -10.90
C VAL A 178 1.08 -2.21 -10.47
N ILE A 179 1.25 -3.39 -9.88
CA ILE A 179 0.14 -4.16 -9.29
C ILE A 179 0.23 -3.99 -7.77
N GLU A 180 -0.81 -3.41 -7.17
CA GLU A 180 -0.90 -3.19 -5.72
C GLU A 180 -2.20 -3.82 -5.19
N PRO A 181 -2.23 -4.33 -3.94
CA PRO A 181 -3.46 -4.84 -3.34
C PRO A 181 -4.44 -3.68 -3.11
N GLY A 182 -5.59 -3.74 -3.76
CA GLY A 182 -6.71 -2.83 -3.57
C GLY A 182 -7.69 -3.38 -2.53
N VAL A 183 -8.30 -2.48 -1.77
CA VAL A 183 -9.38 -2.80 -0.82
C VAL A 183 -10.71 -2.52 -1.50
N TYR A 184 -11.57 -3.53 -1.55
CA TYR A 184 -12.94 -3.41 -2.04
C TYR A 184 -13.91 -3.63 -0.90
N GLU A 185 -14.69 -2.59 -0.61
CA GLU A 185 -15.82 -2.65 0.31
C GLU A 185 -17.06 -3.12 -0.45
N THR A 186 -17.62 -4.25 -0.03
CA THR A 186 -18.89 -4.75 -0.58
C THR A 186 -19.91 -4.85 0.54
N THR A 187 -20.97 -4.06 0.41
CA THR A 187 -22.13 -4.09 1.31
C THR A 187 -23.14 -5.11 0.81
N SER A 188 -23.53 -6.04 1.68
CA SER A 188 -24.56 -7.04 1.38
C SER A 188 -25.50 -7.22 2.57
N LEU A 189 -26.72 -7.68 2.30
CA LEU A 189 -27.67 -8.04 3.35
C LEU A 189 -27.31 -9.43 3.88
N CYS A 190 -27.02 -9.54 5.18
CA CYS A 190 -26.71 -10.81 5.82
C CYS A 190 -27.65 -11.07 7.00
N GLU A 191 -27.89 -12.36 7.25
CA GLU A 191 -28.65 -12.84 8.40
C GLU A 191 -27.73 -12.92 9.62
N VAL A 192 -28.01 -12.14 10.65
CA VAL A 192 -27.24 -12.10 11.91
C VAL A 192 -28.13 -12.42 13.11
N SER A 193 -27.51 -12.88 14.19
CA SER A 193 -28.21 -13.14 15.45
C SER A 193 -28.41 -11.81 16.20
N SER A 194 -29.61 -11.61 16.73
CA SER A 194 -29.98 -10.53 17.65
C SER A 194 -30.72 -11.11 18.86
N LEU A 195 -30.87 -10.35 19.94
CA LEU A 195 -31.56 -10.80 21.15
C LEU A 195 -32.95 -10.19 21.27
N ASN A 196 -33.90 -11.02 21.66
CA ASN A 196 -35.26 -10.63 22.02
C ASN A 196 -35.66 -11.39 23.29
N PHE A 197 -35.59 -10.73 24.43
CA PHE A 197 -35.90 -11.32 25.73
C PHE A 197 -37.40 -11.60 25.91
N GLY A 198 -38.27 -10.98 25.11
CA GLY A 198 -39.71 -11.28 25.07
C GLY A 198 -40.12 -12.35 24.05
N ALA A 199 -39.15 -13.05 23.43
CA ALA A 199 -39.44 -14.06 22.42
C ALA A 199 -40.21 -15.25 23.00
N LEU A 200 -41.27 -15.66 22.28
CA LEU A 200 -42.07 -16.83 22.63
C LEU A 200 -41.35 -18.12 22.20
N PRO A 201 -41.39 -19.19 23.02
CA PRO A 201 -40.93 -20.51 22.57
C PRO A 201 -41.84 -21.00 21.44
N GLU A 202 -41.30 -21.08 20.23
CA GLU A 202 -42.03 -21.56 19.06
C GLU A 202 -42.24 -23.08 19.15
N TYR A 203 -43.50 -23.51 19.10
CA TYR A 203 -43.89 -24.92 19.24
C TYR A 203 -43.28 -25.75 18.10
N GLY A 204 -42.36 -26.67 18.43
CA GLY A 204 -41.64 -27.48 17.43
C GLY A 204 -40.27 -26.93 16.98
N SER A 205 -39.81 -25.79 17.52
CA SER A 205 -38.45 -25.28 17.27
C SER A 205 -37.38 -26.08 18.03
N GLN A 206 -36.19 -26.26 17.43
CA GLN A 206 -35.02 -26.86 18.09
C GLN A 206 -34.36 -25.93 19.14
N ARG A 207 -34.95 -24.76 19.40
CA ARG A 207 -34.45 -23.76 20.36
C ARG A 207 -34.82 -24.17 21.77
N LEU A 208 -34.01 -25.05 22.33
CA LEU A 208 -34.21 -25.64 23.66
C LEU A 208 -33.60 -24.80 24.78
N GLY A 209 -32.78 -23.79 24.46
CA GLY A 209 -32.05 -22.99 25.44
C GLY A 209 -32.90 -21.91 26.10
N ARG A 210 -33.59 -22.26 27.19
CA ARG A 210 -34.22 -21.28 28.09
C ARG A 210 -33.15 -20.57 28.92
N LEU A 211 -33.38 -19.30 29.25
CA LEU A 211 -32.56 -18.60 30.25
C LEU A 211 -32.98 -18.94 31.69
N ALA A 212 -34.25 -19.31 31.89
CA ALA A 212 -34.82 -19.74 33.16
C ALA A 212 -35.18 -21.24 33.10
N ASP A 213 -34.83 -22.00 34.13
CA ASP A 213 -35.38 -23.35 34.34
C ASP A 213 -36.65 -23.24 35.21
N ASP A 214 -37.78 -23.75 34.70
CA ASP A 214 -39.02 -23.86 35.48
C ASP A 214 -38.97 -25.19 36.24
N TYR A 215 -38.62 -25.18 37.53
CA TYR A 215 -38.68 -26.38 38.36
C TYR A 215 -40.09 -26.52 38.97
N TYR A 216 -40.87 -27.50 38.49
CA TYR A 216 -42.10 -27.93 39.15
C TYR A 216 -41.73 -28.83 40.33
N SER A 217 -41.77 -28.32 41.56
CA SER A 217 -41.71 -29.17 42.75
C SER A 217 -43.07 -29.85 42.94
N ALA A 218 -43.11 -31.18 42.87
CA ALA A 218 -44.31 -31.97 43.16
C ALA A 218 -44.68 -32.02 44.66
N ASP A 219 -43.89 -31.39 45.54
CA ASP A 219 -44.14 -31.38 46.98
C ASP A 219 -45.04 -30.20 47.39
N SER A 220 -46.35 -30.45 47.37
CA SER A 220 -47.47 -29.54 47.68
C SER A 220 -47.44 -28.86 49.06
N ARG A 221 -46.41 -29.06 49.89
CA ARG A 221 -46.28 -28.48 51.25
C ARG A 221 -45.23 -27.38 51.37
N LYS A 222 -44.39 -27.19 50.35
CA LYS A 222 -43.48 -26.05 50.23
C LYS A 222 -43.85 -25.29 48.97
N GLY A 223 -44.80 -24.38 49.12
CA GLY A 223 -45.24 -23.47 48.07
C GLY A 223 -44.13 -22.56 47.55
N ALA A 224 -43.28 -23.07 46.66
CA ALA A 224 -42.25 -22.26 46.01
C ALA A 224 -41.96 -22.81 44.63
N ASN A 225 -42.58 -22.19 43.62
CA ASN A 225 -42.11 -22.26 42.25
C ASN A 225 -40.86 -21.39 42.15
N SER A 226 -39.67 -21.96 42.37
CA SER A 226 -38.43 -21.22 42.16
C SER A 226 -37.99 -21.39 40.71
N ALA A 227 -38.32 -20.42 39.87
CA ALA A 227 -37.56 -20.20 38.64
C ALA A 227 -36.11 -19.85 39.02
N GLY A 228 -35.13 -20.29 38.25
CA GLY A 228 -33.72 -19.95 38.47
C GLY A 228 -32.94 -19.92 37.16
N PRO A 229 -31.69 -19.45 37.15
CA PRO A 229 -30.87 -19.39 35.95
C PRO A 229 -30.65 -20.80 35.41
N SER A 230 -30.93 -20.97 34.12
CA SER A 230 -30.77 -22.26 33.47
C SER A 230 -29.31 -22.72 33.47
N THR A 231 -29.11 -24.02 33.31
CA THR A 231 -27.74 -24.57 33.19
C THR A 231 -26.95 -23.94 32.04
N ILE A 232 -27.61 -23.49 30.97
CA ILE A 232 -27.00 -22.82 29.83
C ILE A 232 -26.56 -21.41 30.19
N LEU A 233 -27.45 -20.62 30.83
CA LEU A 233 -27.12 -19.28 31.30
C LEU A 233 -25.95 -19.32 32.31
N ARG A 234 -25.97 -20.27 33.25
CA ARG A 234 -24.86 -20.47 34.19
C ARG A 234 -23.54 -20.78 33.49
N LYS A 235 -23.55 -21.66 32.47
CA LYS A 235 -22.33 -21.98 31.69
C LYS A 235 -21.78 -20.77 30.94
N ILE A 236 -22.65 -20.00 30.28
CA ILE A 236 -22.24 -18.79 29.56
C ILE A 236 -21.69 -17.76 30.56
N GLY A 237 -22.45 -17.48 31.63
CA GLY A 237 -22.05 -16.58 32.71
C GLY A 237 -20.70 -16.94 33.31
N THR A 238 -20.50 -18.19 33.72
CA THR A 238 -19.23 -18.65 34.28
C THR A 238 -18.09 -18.51 33.28
N ASN A 239 -18.28 -18.85 32.00
CA ASN A 239 -17.22 -18.68 30.99
C ASN A 239 -16.84 -17.20 30.80
N VAL A 240 -17.82 -16.29 30.82
CA VAL A 240 -17.57 -14.84 30.72
C VAL A 240 -16.90 -14.32 31.99
N ALA A 241 -17.34 -14.74 33.18
CA ALA A 241 -16.78 -14.31 34.47
C ALA A 241 -15.33 -14.80 34.68
N VAL A 242 -15.02 -16.02 34.27
CA VAL A 242 -13.65 -16.57 34.32
C VAL A 242 -12.76 -15.92 33.25
N GLY A 243 -13.30 -15.75 32.03
CA GLY A 243 -12.53 -15.25 30.90
C GLY A 243 -12.39 -13.73 30.81
N GLY A 244 -13.26 -12.98 31.49
CA GLY A 244 -13.28 -11.52 31.44
C GLY A 244 -13.58 -10.93 30.06
N ARG A 245 -14.18 -11.69 29.15
CA ARG A 245 -14.37 -11.30 27.75
C ARG A 245 -15.68 -11.82 27.19
N ILE A 246 -16.18 -11.15 26.15
CA ILE A 246 -17.33 -11.58 25.37
C ILE A 246 -17.01 -12.91 24.66
N LEU A 247 -17.96 -13.84 24.64
CA LEU A 247 -17.82 -15.11 23.92
C LEU A 247 -17.85 -14.90 22.42
N ARG A 248 -17.00 -15.65 21.70
CA ARG A 248 -16.85 -15.50 20.24
C ARG A 248 -18.13 -15.83 19.49
N MET A 249 -18.48 -14.98 18.52
CA MET A 249 -19.59 -15.19 17.60
C MET A 249 -19.10 -15.69 16.23
N PRO A 250 -19.88 -16.52 15.52
CA PRO A 250 -19.54 -16.93 14.16
C PRO A 250 -19.68 -15.75 13.18
N SER A 251 -18.71 -15.59 12.28
CA SER A 251 -18.79 -14.55 11.24
C SER A 251 -19.85 -14.91 10.18
N PRO A 252 -20.73 -13.96 9.80
CA PRO A 252 -21.80 -14.21 8.83
C PRO A 252 -21.36 -14.05 7.36
N CYS A 253 -20.32 -13.27 7.05
CA CYS A 253 -20.10 -12.80 5.68
C CYS A 253 -18.69 -12.94 5.10
N SER A 254 -17.62 -13.16 5.90
CA SER A 254 -16.25 -13.52 5.47
C SER A 254 -15.29 -13.51 6.67
N THR A 255 -13.98 -13.67 6.44
CA THR A 255 -12.92 -13.38 7.43
C THR A 255 -12.76 -11.89 7.74
N ASN A 256 -13.10 -11.01 6.79
CA ASN A 256 -13.16 -9.57 7.01
C ASN A 256 -14.58 -9.06 6.79
N CYS A 257 -15.31 -8.84 7.88
CA CYS A 257 -16.73 -8.55 7.87
C CYS A 257 -17.03 -7.62 9.05
N SER A 258 -17.73 -6.52 8.81
CA SER A 258 -18.21 -5.64 9.87
C SER A 258 -19.72 -5.47 9.77
N TYR A 259 -20.39 -5.48 10.91
CA TYR A 259 -21.83 -5.26 11.00
C TYR A 259 -22.22 -4.73 12.37
N THR A 260 -23.41 -4.15 12.41
CA THR A 260 -23.98 -3.58 13.63
C THR A 260 -25.30 -4.26 13.95
N VAL A 261 -25.52 -4.51 15.25
CA VAL A 261 -26.75 -5.12 15.76
C VAL A 261 -27.27 -4.31 16.94
N ASN A 262 -28.58 -4.09 16.96
CA ASN A 262 -29.28 -3.39 18.03
C ASN A 262 -30.30 -4.34 18.68
N PHE A 263 -30.29 -4.40 20.01
CA PHE A 263 -31.28 -5.12 20.81
C PHE A 263 -31.44 -4.52 22.21
N ASN A 264 -32.58 -4.81 22.85
CA ASN A 264 -32.80 -4.49 24.26
C ASN A 264 -32.41 -5.69 25.13
N GLY A 265 -31.80 -5.44 26.28
CA GLY A 265 -31.40 -6.50 27.20
C GLY A 265 -31.13 -6.02 28.63
N PRO A 266 -30.93 -6.98 29.55
CA PRO A 266 -30.60 -6.68 30.93
C PRO A 266 -29.18 -6.12 31.04
N ALA A 267 -29.01 -5.21 31.99
CA ALA A 267 -27.75 -4.59 32.38
C ALA A 267 -27.74 -4.42 33.89
N LEU A 268 -26.59 -4.61 34.55
CA LEU A 268 -26.42 -4.15 35.92
C LEU A 268 -25.86 -2.75 35.91
N LYS A 269 -26.40 -1.91 36.80
CA LYS A 269 -25.81 -0.61 37.11
C LYS A 269 -25.57 -0.55 38.60
N CYS A 270 -24.33 -0.22 38.96
CA CYS A 270 -23.84 -0.25 40.32
C CYS A 270 -23.57 1.17 40.82
N THR A 271 -24.05 1.50 42.02
CA THR A 271 -23.83 2.79 42.68
C THR A 271 -23.07 2.59 43.98
N ASP A 272 -22.12 3.49 44.27
CA ASP A 272 -21.47 3.51 45.59
C ASP A 272 -22.51 3.78 46.66
N GLU A 273 -22.42 3.04 47.75
CA GLU A 273 -23.31 3.16 48.90
C GLU A 273 -22.48 3.13 50.18
N ASP A 274 -23.03 3.72 51.24
CA ASP A 274 -22.44 3.53 52.57
C ASP A 274 -22.85 2.14 53.10
N TRP A 275 -21.87 1.37 53.56
CA TRP A 275 -22.13 0.07 54.18
C TRP A 275 -22.92 0.19 55.49
N LYS A 276 -22.94 1.39 56.11
CA LYS A 276 -23.74 1.75 57.30
C LYS A 276 -25.17 2.17 56.95
N SER A 277 -25.53 2.21 55.66
CA SER A 277 -26.87 2.61 55.22
C SER A 277 -27.95 1.73 55.86
N GLN A 278 -29.11 2.32 56.16
CA GLN A 278 -30.27 1.59 56.68
C GLN A 278 -30.80 0.54 55.68
N ASP A 279 -30.52 0.73 54.39
CA ASP A 279 -30.91 -0.18 53.31
C ASP A 279 -29.95 -1.38 53.14
N ALA A 280 -28.85 -1.42 53.89
CA ALA A 280 -27.89 -2.51 53.82
C ALA A 280 -28.50 -3.82 54.37
N PRO A 281 -28.28 -4.96 53.69
CA PRO A 281 -28.92 -6.24 54.05
C PRO A 281 -28.30 -6.95 55.27
N TRP A 282 -27.33 -6.32 55.94
CA TRP A 282 -26.57 -6.89 57.07
C TRP A 282 -26.59 -5.95 58.27
N GLY A 283 -26.49 -6.53 59.47
CA GLY A 283 -26.28 -5.74 60.68
C GLY A 283 -24.87 -5.13 60.73
N PRO A 284 -24.67 -3.92 61.29
CA PRO A 284 -23.33 -3.33 61.43
C PRO A 284 -22.35 -4.27 62.14
N LEU A 285 -22.80 -5.02 63.14
CA LEU A 285 -21.97 -5.96 63.92
C LEU A 285 -21.67 -7.29 63.19
N GLU A 286 -22.42 -7.64 62.14
CA GLU A 286 -22.28 -8.93 61.44
C GLU A 286 -21.09 -8.93 60.48
N ILE A 287 -20.77 -7.78 59.89
CA ILE A 287 -19.64 -7.63 58.96
C ILE A 287 -18.30 -7.73 59.70
N PHE A 288 -18.21 -7.25 60.95
CA PHE A 288 -16.95 -7.09 61.70
C PHE A 288 -16.51 -8.28 62.54
N ARG A 289 -17.32 -9.34 62.61
CA ARG A 289 -16.98 -10.51 63.46
C ARG A 289 -15.83 -11.35 62.90
N PHE A 290 -15.42 -11.12 61.65
CA PHE A 290 -14.38 -11.89 60.95
C PHE A 290 -13.57 -11.02 59.99
N SER A 291 -12.32 -11.39 59.74
CA SER A 291 -11.39 -10.85 58.75
C SER A 291 -11.86 -11.09 57.30
N ARG A 292 -13.00 -10.50 56.93
CA ARG A 292 -13.61 -10.61 55.59
C ARG A 292 -12.86 -9.70 54.61
N HIS A 293 -12.57 -10.22 53.43
CA HIS A 293 -12.08 -9.46 52.28
C HIS A 293 -13.21 -9.11 51.31
N TYR A 294 -14.25 -9.94 51.28
CA TYR A 294 -15.44 -9.78 50.45
C TYR A 294 -16.65 -10.33 51.20
N ASN A 295 -17.78 -9.63 51.12
CA ASN A 295 -19.07 -10.11 51.59
C ASN A 295 -20.16 -9.55 50.68
N SER A 296 -21.07 -10.40 50.24
CA SER A 296 -22.20 -10.01 49.42
C SER A 296 -23.50 -10.61 49.92
N SER A 297 -24.57 -9.87 49.72
CA SER A 297 -25.92 -10.26 50.12
C SER A 297 -26.93 -9.52 49.26
N VAL A 298 -28.20 -9.92 49.33
CA VAL A 298 -29.29 -9.36 48.52
C VAL A 298 -30.27 -8.65 49.42
N SER A 299 -30.62 -7.43 49.05
CA SER A 299 -31.67 -6.67 49.75
C SER A 299 -33.06 -7.26 49.47
N SER A 300 -34.04 -6.89 50.29
CA SER A 300 -35.46 -7.25 50.06
C SER A 300 -35.99 -6.82 48.69
N ASN A 301 -35.37 -5.80 48.07
CA ASN A 301 -35.73 -5.28 46.75
C ASN A 301 -35.06 -6.05 45.59
N GLY A 302 -34.25 -7.08 45.88
CA GLY A 302 -33.52 -7.86 44.88
C GLY A 302 -32.24 -7.20 44.35
N ASP A 303 -31.81 -6.09 44.96
CA ASP A 303 -30.53 -5.44 44.63
C ASP A 303 -29.36 -6.21 45.28
N LEU A 304 -28.28 -6.42 44.52
CA LEU A 304 -27.04 -7.04 44.98
C LEU A 304 -26.20 -6.03 45.75
N TRP A 305 -25.91 -6.31 47.02
CA TRP A 305 -25.02 -5.50 47.84
C TRP A 305 -23.69 -6.20 48.02
N ILE A 306 -22.61 -5.46 47.83
CA ILE A 306 -21.25 -5.94 48.01
C ILE A 306 -20.49 -4.98 48.91
N VAL A 307 -19.87 -5.53 49.95
CA VAL A 307 -18.91 -4.83 50.81
C VAL A 307 -17.59 -5.56 50.77
N TYR A 308 -16.51 -4.81 50.57
CA TYR A 308 -15.18 -5.39 50.43
C TYR A 308 -14.09 -4.46 50.94
N ALA A 309 -12.96 -5.07 51.28
CA ALA A 309 -11.79 -4.34 51.76
C ALA A 309 -10.81 -4.11 50.60
N ASN A 310 -10.41 -2.85 50.37
CA ASN A 310 -9.53 -2.45 49.28
C ASN A 310 -8.45 -1.44 49.74
N PRO A 311 -7.23 -1.91 50.09
CA PRO A 311 -6.11 -1.05 50.45
C PRO A 311 -5.31 -0.55 49.23
N LYS A 312 -4.68 0.62 49.37
CA LYS A 312 -3.79 1.21 48.35
C LYS A 312 -2.62 0.27 48.02
N LYS A 313 -2.20 0.29 46.76
CA LYS A 313 -1.17 -0.61 46.20
C LYS A 313 0.18 -0.56 46.93
N GLU A 314 0.59 0.58 47.46
CA GLU A 314 1.84 0.77 48.23
C GLU A 314 1.75 0.23 49.67
N GLU A 315 0.55 0.24 50.27
CA GLU A 315 0.27 -0.27 51.62
C GLU A 315 -0.02 -1.78 51.63
N ARG A 316 -0.18 -2.41 50.46
CA ARG A 316 -0.23 -3.88 50.31
C ARG A 316 1.10 -4.55 50.67
N LEU A 317 2.20 -3.79 50.75
CA LEU A 317 3.55 -4.34 50.87
C LEU A 317 4.14 -4.26 52.30
N TYR A 318 3.91 -3.23 53.12
CA TYR A 318 4.53 -3.15 54.47
C TYR A 318 3.75 -2.27 55.48
N SER A 319 3.69 -2.69 56.75
CA SER A 319 3.59 -1.78 57.92
C SER A 319 4.99 -1.32 58.33
N GLU A 320 5.12 -0.10 58.85
CA GLU A 320 6.36 0.46 59.43
C GLU A 320 6.99 -0.41 60.55
N SER A 321 6.26 -1.39 61.08
CA SER A 321 6.67 -2.29 62.17
C SER A 321 6.99 -3.73 61.73
N GLY A 322 7.11 -4.01 60.42
CA GLY A 322 7.39 -5.36 59.91
C GLY A 322 6.24 -6.36 60.07
N VAL A 323 5.06 -5.88 60.49
CA VAL A 323 3.81 -6.62 60.51
C VAL A 323 3.11 -6.41 59.16
N PRO A 324 2.62 -7.44 58.45
CA PRO A 324 1.86 -7.20 57.23
C PRO A 324 0.56 -6.43 57.55
N LEU A 325 0.42 -5.20 57.04
CA LEU A 325 -0.87 -4.49 57.02
C LEU A 325 -1.77 -5.24 56.05
N ARG A 326 -2.71 -6.01 56.59
CA ARG A 326 -3.68 -6.76 55.79
C ARG A 326 -5.07 -6.14 55.95
N PRO A 327 -5.80 -5.90 54.86
CA PRO A 327 -7.08 -5.20 54.86
C PRO A 327 -8.18 -6.15 55.33
N TYR A 328 -8.44 -6.15 56.64
CA TYR A 328 -9.56 -6.88 57.20
C TYR A 328 -10.65 -5.90 57.59
N LEU A 329 -11.92 -6.29 57.41
CA LEU A 329 -13.05 -5.66 58.09
C LEU A 329 -12.94 -5.94 59.61
N TYR A 330 -12.15 -5.15 60.33
CA TYR A 330 -11.96 -5.30 61.78
C TYR A 330 -12.09 -3.93 62.48
N ILE A 331 -13.02 -3.82 63.44
CA ILE A 331 -13.07 -2.68 64.37
C ILE A 331 -12.75 -3.22 65.75
N GLU A 332 -11.47 -3.25 66.08
CA GLU A 332 -11.02 -3.36 67.47
C GLU A 332 -9.66 -2.67 67.60
N ALA A 333 -9.65 -1.37 67.30
CA ALA A 333 -8.66 -0.42 67.78
C ALA A 333 -9.25 1.00 67.59
N PRO A 334 -9.22 1.90 68.59
CA PRO A 334 -9.78 3.25 68.47
C PRO A 334 -9.09 4.13 67.42
N GLU A 335 -7.96 3.70 66.85
CA GLU A 335 -7.07 4.55 66.05
C GLU A 335 -6.69 4.00 64.66
N ARG A 336 -7.32 2.92 64.14
CA ARG A 336 -7.07 2.46 62.76
C ARG A 336 -8.19 2.82 61.79
N LYS A 337 -7.76 3.47 60.70
CA LYS A 337 -8.50 4.25 59.70
C LYS A 337 -9.50 3.41 58.88
N GLU A 338 -10.79 3.78 58.91
CA GLU A 338 -11.94 3.22 58.14
C GLU A 338 -11.81 3.32 56.58
N TYR A 339 -10.67 3.74 56.04
CA TYR A 339 -10.51 4.25 54.67
C TYR A 339 -10.45 3.14 53.59
N TYR A 340 -10.49 1.87 53.98
CA TYR A 340 -10.34 0.73 53.07
C TYR A 340 -11.64 -0.01 52.75
N ILE A 341 -12.75 0.34 53.40
CA ILE A 341 -14.03 -0.33 53.16
C ILE A 341 -14.71 0.34 51.98
N LYS A 342 -14.99 -0.43 50.94
CA LYS A 342 -15.81 0.00 49.81
C LYS A 342 -17.10 -0.80 49.80
N CYS A 343 -18.20 -0.12 49.51
CA CYS A 343 -19.50 -0.74 49.36
C CYS A 343 -20.23 -0.15 48.17
N PHE A 344 -20.89 -1.01 47.42
CA PHE A 344 -21.74 -0.61 46.31
C PHE A 344 -22.94 -1.55 46.23
N LYS A 345 -24.03 -1.03 45.66
CA LYS A 345 -25.21 -1.83 45.32
C LYS A 345 -25.36 -1.88 43.80
N CYS A 346 -25.76 -3.01 43.26
CA CYS A 346 -26.09 -3.17 41.84
C CYS A 346 -27.58 -3.47 41.69
N SER A 347 -28.24 -2.69 40.84
CA SER A 347 -29.63 -2.89 40.45
C SER A 347 -29.72 -3.32 38.99
N LEU A 348 -30.80 -4.03 38.66
CA LEU A 348 -31.11 -4.42 37.29
C LEU A 348 -31.71 -3.26 36.48
N TYR A 349 -31.26 -3.11 35.25
CA TYR A 349 -31.75 -2.13 34.28
C TYR A 349 -32.07 -2.82 32.95
N ASN A 350 -33.00 -2.24 32.22
CA ASN A 350 -33.23 -2.51 30.81
C ASN A 350 -32.49 -1.44 30.00
N ALA A 351 -31.62 -1.87 29.08
CA ALA A 351 -30.83 -0.99 28.22
C ALA A 351 -30.89 -1.47 26.77
N THR A 352 -30.82 -0.52 25.85
CA THR A 352 -30.67 -0.78 24.41
C THR A 352 -29.18 -0.82 24.07
N TYR A 353 -28.69 -1.98 23.64
CA TYR A 353 -27.32 -2.21 23.22
C TYR A 353 -27.17 -1.95 21.72
N ASN A 354 -26.28 -1.03 21.35
CA ASN A 354 -25.77 -0.89 19.98
C ASN A 354 -24.40 -1.56 19.94
N VAL A 355 -24.32 -2.72 19.29
CA VAL A 355 -23.10 -3.53 19.26
C VAL A 355 -22.52 -3.53 17.84
N ASP A 356 -21.28 -3.08 17.72
CA ASP A 356 -20.50 -3.10 16.50
C ASP A 356 -19.53 -4.28 16.56
N ILE A 357 -19.63 -5.16 15.57
CA ILE A 357 -18.83 -6.38 15.49
C ILE A 357 -17.98 -6.29 14.23
N ASP A 358 -16.67 -6.31 14.42
CA ASP A 358 -15.70 -6.27 13.33
C ASP A 358 -14.83 -7.52 13.34
N PHE A 359 -14.76 -8.20 12.20
CA PHE A 359 -13.88 -9.32 11.96
C PHE A 359 -12.70 -8.83 11.13
N THR A 360 -11.49 -8.94 11.66
CA THR A 360 -10.25 -8.67 10.93
C THR A 360 -9.39 -9.94 10.90
N ASN A 361 -9.16 -10.48 9.71
CA ASN A 361 -8.49 -11.76 9.47
C ASN A 361 -9.08 -12.92 10.30
N GLY A 362 -10.40 -12.92 10.49
CA GLY A 362 -11.11 -13.91 11.31
C GLY A 362 -10.98 -13.72 12.83
N VAL A 363 -10.31 -12.66 13.28
CA VAL A 363 -10.29 -12.24 14.69
C VAL A 363 -11.42 -11.23 14.91
N GLU A 364 -12.28 -11.55 15.86
CA GLU A 364 -13.43 -10.74 16.24
C GLU A 364 -13.03 -9.66 17.24
N THR A 365 -13.52 -8.44 17.00
CA THR A 365 -13.48 -7.30 17.91
C THR A 365 -14.91 -6.79 18.09
N VAL A 366 -15.32 -6.62 19.35
CA VAL A 366 -16.69 -6.22 19.70
C VAL A 366 -16.62 -4.92 20.49
N THR A 367 -17.31 -3.90 20.00
CA THR A 367 -17.51 -2.62 20.71
C THR A 367 -18.99 -2.39 20.91
N TYR A 368 -19.37 -1.73 22.00
CA TYR A 368 -20.77 -1.51 22.31
C TYR A 368 -21.01 -0.15 22.95
N GLU A 369 -22.20 0.39 22.70
CA GLU A 369 -22.72 1.58 23.34
C GLU A 369 -24.12 1.31 23.88
N LEU A 370 -24.41 1.85 25.07
CA LEU A 370 -25.71 1.72 25.71
C LEU A 370 -26.55 2.97 25.47
N SER A 371 -27.80 2.77 25.08
CA SER A 371 -28.81 3.81 24.95
C SER A 371 -30.07 3.44 25.75
N LYS A 372 -30.88 4.43 26.14
CA LYS A 372 -32.17 4.24 26.86
C LYS A 372 -32.09 3.29 28.07
N VAL A 373 -31.33 3.68 29.09
CA VAL A 373 -31.16 2.89 30.32
C VAL A 373 -32.29 3.21 31.31
N ALA A 374 -33.15 2.24 31.60
CA ALA A 374 -34.28 2.38 32.54
C ALA A 374 -34.21 1.31 33.63
N LYS A 375 -34.47 1.68 34.89
CA LYS A 375 -34.45 0.73 36.01
C LYS A 375 -35.53 -0.34 35.78
N PHE A 376 -35.16 -1.61 35.90
CA PHE A 376 -36.06 -2.74 35.74
C PHE A 376 -36.26 -3.40 37.10
N ILE A 377 -37.50 -3.55 37.53
CA ILE A 377 -37.84 -4.21 38.79
C ILE A 377 -38.28 -5.63 38.44
N PRO A 378 -37.45 -6.66 38.71
CA PRO A 378 -37.85 -8.04 38.46
C PRO A 378 -38.98 -8.40 39.43
N VAL A 379 -40.18 -8.61 38.90
CA VAL A 379 -41.29 -9.14 39.70
C VAL A 379 -41.08 -10.65 39.81
N ILE A 380 -41.00 -11.16 41.04
CA ILE A 380 -41.00 -12.61 41.28
C ILE A 380 -42.34 -13.12 40.74
N PRO A 381 -42.35 -14.01 39.72
CA PRO A 381 -43.59 -14.58 39.26
C PRO A 381 -44.13 -15.47 40.39
N ASP A 382 -45.14 -14.99 41.10
CA ASP A 382 -45.85 -15.77 42.10
C ASP A 382 -46.71 -16.81 41.38
N LEU A 383 -46.07 -17.89 40.92
CA LEU A 383 -46.70 -18.98 40.20
C LEU A 383 -47.67 -19.80 41.09
N GLU A 384 -47.80 -19.49 42.39
CA GLU A 384 -48.76 -20.16 43.27
C GLU A 384 -50.22 -19.71 43.07
N SER A 385 -50.46 -18.44 42.71
CA SER A 385 -51.84 -17.89 42.76
C SER A 385 -52.60 -17.90 41.44
N SER A 386 -51.95 -18.18 40.30
CA SER A 386 -52.59 -17.95 39.01
C SER A 386 -52.31 -19.04 37.97
N ARG A 387 -53.19 -20.05 37.93
CA ARG A 387 -53.29 -21.01 36.81
C ARG A 387 -53.57 -20.37 35.43
N ASN A 388 -53.79 -19.06 35.37
CA ASN A 388 -54.25 -18.32 34.18
C ASN A 388 -53.45 -17.03 33.84
N VAL A 389 -52.29 -16.75 34.46
CA VAL A 389 -51.50 -15.57 34.09
C VAL A 389 -50.65 -15.90 32.86
N LEU A 390 -50.81 -15.12 31.79
CA LEU A 390 -49.89 -15.11 30.64
C LEU A 390 -48.48 -14.83 31.18
N LEU A 391 -47.60 -15.83 31.10
CA LEU A 391 -46.22 -15.71 31.54
C LEU A 391 -45.54 -14.63 30.68
N ASN A 392 -45.11 -13.53 31.30
CA ASN A 392 -44.30 -12.54 30.61
C ASN A 392 -42.87 -13.07 30.48
N TYR A 393 -42.54 -13.59 29.30
CA TYR A 393 -41.23 -14.20 29.04
C TYR A 393 -40.06 -13.22 29.21
N GLU A 394 -40.28 -11.92 28.95
CA GLU A 394 -39.28 -10.89 29.22
C GLU A 394 -38.99 -10.79 30.72
N GLN A 395 -40.02 -10.75 31.56
CA GLN A 395 -39.83 -10.72 33.02
C GLN A 395 -39.13 -11.98 33.53
N LEU A 396 -39.48 -13.15 33.01
CA LEU A 396 -38.83 -14.41 33.40
C LEU A 396 -37.34 -14.44 33.00
N ALA A 397 -37.02 -13.96 31.79
CA ALA A 397 -35.66 -13.90 31.30
C ALA A 397 -34.79 -12.90 32.09
N TYR A 398 -35.35 -11.72 32.41
CA TYR A 398 -34.69 -10.72 33.26
C TYR A 398 -34.53 -11.21 34.69
N PHE A 399 -35.52 -11.92 35.23
CA PHE A 399 -35.44 -12.54 36.55
C PHE A 399 -34.31 -13.58 36.60
N ALA A 400 -34.26 -14.53 35.66
CA ALA A 400 -33.20 -15.54 35.64
C ALA A 400 -31.81 -14.94 35.41
N TYR A 401 -31.72 -13.88 34.60
CA TYR A 401 -30.48 -13.12 34.45
C TYR A 401 -30.06 -12.46 35.76
N ASN A 402 -30.99 -11.81 36.48
CA ASN A 402 -30.68 -11.20 37.78
C ASN A 402 -30.31 -12.25 38.82
N ASP A 403 -31.04 -13.37 38.87
CA ASP A 403 -30.81 -14.48 39.80
C ASP A 403 -29.47 -15.19 39.55
N TYR A 404 -28.89 -15.09 38.36
CA TYR A 404 -27.49 -15.48 38.16
C TYR A 404 -26.53 -14.66 39.04
N PHE A 405 -26.80 -13.37 39.27
CA PHE A 405 -25.99 -12.51 40.13
C PHE A 405 -26.42 -12.54 41.60
N THR A 406 -27.73 -12.62 41.86
CA THR A 406 -28.32 -12.48 43.20
C THR A 406 -28.73 -13.79 43.85
N GLY A 407 -28.83 -14.90 43.12
CA GLY A 407 -29.34 -16.14 43.67
C GLY A 407 -28.43 -16.73 44.75
N ASP A 408 -29.01 -17.39 45.76
CA ASP A 408 -28.27 -18.04 46.86
C ASP A 408 -27.27 -19.10 46.36
N LYS A 409 -27.48 -19.64 45.16
CA LYS A 409 -26.59 -20.59 44.47
C LYS A 409 -25.84 -19.96 43.29
N GLY A 410 -25.90 -18.63 43.19
CA GLY A 410 -25.18 -17.83 42.21
C GLY A 410 -23.70 -17.71 42.58
N PRO A 411 -22.81 -17.49 41.60
CA PRO A 411 -21.38 -17.45 41.84
C PRO A 411 -20.91 -16.27 42.70
N PHE A 412 -21.70 -15.19 42.81
CA PHE A 412 -21.27 -13.95 43.46
C PHE A 412 -21.80 -13.75 44.87
N ILE A 413 -22.73 -14.57 45.35
CA ILE A 413 -23.26 -14.50 46.72
C ILE A 413 -22.35 -15.27 47.68
N GLY A 414 -22.00 -14.63 48.80
CA GLY A 414 -21.21 -15.23 49.87
C GLY A 414 -20.11 -14.32 50.40
N GLU A 415 -19.13 -14.92 51.05
CA GLU A 415 -18.06 -14.30 51.78
C GLU A 415 -16.70 -14.93 51.47
N ILE A 416 -15.67 -14.11 51.48
CA ILE A 416 -14.27 -14.52 51.49
C ILE A 416 -13.68 -13.99 52.78
N PHE A 417 -13.19 -14.89 53.65
CA PHE A 417 -12.58 -14.50 54.91
C PHE A 417 -11.33 -15.31 55.23
N GLU A 418 -10.37 -14.68 55.89
CA GLU A 418 -9.19 -15.34 56.41
C GLU A 418 -9.50 -15.92 57.80
N TYR A 419 -9.12 -17.17 58.05
CA TYR A 419 -9.23 -17.83 59.35
C TYR A 419 -7.83 -18.29 59.81
N GLY A 420 -7.56 -18.19 61.11
CA GLY A 420 -6.36 -18.77 61.73
C GLY A 420 -5.58 -17.85 62.67
N GLY A 421 -4.70 -18.46 63.47
CA GLY A 421 -3.86 -17.78 64.46
C GLY A 421 -2.48 -17.36 63.91
N ILE A 422 -1.49 -17.21 64.77
CA ILE A 422 -0.13 -16.79 64.39
C ILE A 422 0.61 -17.89 63.59
N SER A 423 0.26 -19.18 63.80
CA SER A 423 0.99 -20.33 63.26
C SER A 423 0.32 -21.08 62.10
N MET A 424 -1.00 -20.95 61.92
CA MET A 424 -1.74 -21.54 60.80
C MET A 424 -2.81 -20.57 60.36
N ARG A 425 -2.77 -20.15 59.09
CA ARG A 425 -3.75 -19.27 58.45
C ARG A 425 -4.19 -19.86 57.11
N GLY A 426 -5.49 -19.83 56.86
CA GLY A 426 -6.12 -20.26 55.62
C GLY A 426 -7.20 -19.28 55.19
N VAL A 427 -7.56 -19.30 53.91
CA VAL A 427 -8.72 -18.55 53.40
C VAL A 427 -9.88 -19.51 53.30
N ARG A 428 -11.02 -19.15 53.89
CA ARG A 428 -12.30 -19.82 53.66
C ARG A 428 -13.14 -18.93 52.75
N PHE A 429 -13.78 -19.54 51.77
CA PHE A 429 -14.72 -18.89 50.87
C PHE A 429 -15.92 -19.81 50.66
N ASN A 430 -17.10 -19.22 50.47
CA ASN A 430 -18.33 -19.92 50.06
C ASN A 430 -18.95 -19.29 48.79
N THR A 431 -18.15 -18.54 48.03
CA THR A 431 -18.52 -17.86 46.79
C THR A 431 -17.56 -18.27 45.67
N ASP A 432 -18.06 -18.35 44.43
CA ASP A 432 -17.27 -18.71 43.25
C ASP A 432 -16.57 -17.48 42.61
N ILE A 433 -16.77 -16.27 43.14
CA ILE A 433 -16.10 -15.05 42.65
C ILE A 433 -14.56 -15.20 42.62
N ILE A 434 -14.00 -16.07 43.47
CA ILE A 434 -12.57 -16.37 43.50
C ILE A 434 -12.01 -17.00 42.22
N PHE A 435 -12.87 -17.59 41.38
CA PHE A 435 -12.49 -18.19 40.10
C PHE A 435 -12.62 -17.22 38.93
N THR A 436 -13.09 -16.00 39.20
CA THR A 436 -13.35 -14.97 38.18
C THR A 436 -12.20 -14.00 38.05
N ASN A 437 -12.22 -13.20 36.99
CA ASN A 437 -11.25 -12.11 36.78
C ASN A 437 -11.49 -10.90 37.70
N LEU A 438 -12.50 -10.93 38.58
CA LEU A 438 -12.85 -9.83 39.49
C LEU A 438 -11.98 -9.79 40.77
N VAL A 439 -11.16 -10.81 40.98
CA VAL A 439 -10.32 -11.00 42.16
C VAL A 439 -8.88 -11.32 41.72
N THR A 440 -7.87 -10.88 42.47
CA THR A 440 -6.47 -11.21 42.15
C THR A 440 -6.21 -12.72 42.17
N PRO A 441 -5.37 -13.24 41.26
CA PRO A 441 -5.07 -14.67 41.19
C PRO A 441 -4.30 -15.15 42.41
N TRP A 442 -4.60 -16.39 42.82
CA TRP A 442 -3.90 -17.10 43.88
C TRP A 442 -2.49 -17.53 43.41
N ILE A 443 -1.44 -16.96 44.00
CA ILE A 443 -0.06 -17.42 43.78
C ILE A 443 0.40 -18.19 45.02
N THR A 444 0.38 -19.53 44.94
CA THR A 444 1.03 -20.42 45.91
C THR A 444 2.50 -20.60 45.56
N PHE A 445 3.35 -19.65 45.93
CA PHE A 445 4.79 -19.89 45.99
C PHE A 445 5.44 -19.07 47.12
N SER A 446 5.39 -19.59 48.35
CA SER A 446 6.54 -19.54 49.27
C SER A 446 6.24 -20.27 50.58
N GLN A 447 7.24 -20.97 51.10
CA GLN A 447 7.29 -21.46 52.49
C GLN A 447 7.26 -20.30 53.52
N ASP A 448 7.37 -19.05 53.06
CA ASP A 448 7.09 -17.84 53.82
C ASP A 448 5.68 -17.32 53.50
N PHE A 449 4.72 -17.50 54.41
CA PHE A 449 3.36 -16.93 54.36
C PHE A 449 3.29 -15.39 54.31
N ARG A 450 4.45 -14.70 54.26
CA ARG A 450 4.57 -13.25 54.23
C ARG A 450 4.39 -12.63 52.83
N ASN A 451 4.61 -13.40 51.75
CA ASN A 451 4.62 -12.89 50.36
C ASN A 451 3.44 -13.39 49.49
N SER A 452 2.41 -14.01 50.08
CA SER A 452 1.24 -14.48 49.30
C SER A 452 0.37 -13.30 48.86
N THR A 453 0.24 -13.11 47.54
CA THR A 453 -0.82 -12.26 46.96
C THR A 453 -2.14 -12.98 47.16
N GLN A 454 -2.93 -12.52 48.14
CA GLN A 454 -4.23 -13.11 48.49
C GLN A 454 -5.28 -12.77 47.41
N ASN A 455 -6.42 -13.48 47.42
CA ASN A 455 -7.60 -13.26 46.59
C ASN A 455 -8.32 -11.95 46.96
N PHE A 456 -7.67 -10.81 46.70
CA PHE A 456 -8.22 -9.49 46.94
C PHE A 456 -9.10 -9.04 45.76
N PRO A 457 -10.28 -8.48 46.04
CA PRO A 457 -11.08 -7.80 45.04
C PRO A 457 -10.27 -6.77 44.24
N MET A 458 -10.58 -6.67 42.94
CA MET A 458 -10.00 -5.64 42.07
C MET A 458 -10.32 -4.23 42.54
N ASP A 459 -9.45 -3.28 42.19
CA ASP A 459 -9.60 -1.89 42.60
C ASP A 459 -10.90 -1.25 42.10
N ASN A 460 -11.28 -1.62 40.89
CA ASN A 460 -12.47 -1.24 40.11
C ASN A 460 -13.54 -2.36 40.10
N LEU A 461 -13.73 -3.06 41.23
CA LEU A 461 -14.69 -4.17 41.33
C LEU A 461 -16.11 -3.76 40.88
N ARG A 462 -16.55 -2.55 41.24
CA ARG A 462 -17.85 -2.00 40.84
C ARG A 462 -18.01 -1.97 39.32
N GLU A 463 -17.07 -1.34 38.62
CA GLU A 463 -17.06 -1.27 37.15
C GLU A 463 -16.93 -2.67 36.54
N GLY A 464 -16.18 -3.57 37.19
CA GLY A 464 -16.05 -4.96 36.76
C GLY A 464 -17.37 -5.73 36.78
N PHE A 465 -18.27 -5.48 37.74
CA PHE A 465 -19.62 -6.09 37.76
C PHE A 465 -20.52 -5.54 36.65
N GLU A 466 -20.45 -4.24 36.37
CA GLU A 466 -21.18 -3.63 35.24
C GLU A 466 -20.67 -4.21 33.92
N GLU A 467 -19.36 -4.22 33.70
CA GLU A 467 -18.70 -4.78 32.51
C GLU A 467 -19.01 -6.27 32.34
N LEU A 468 -18.98 -7.05 33.42
CA LEU A 468 -19.36 -8.46 33.40
C LEU A 468 -20.82 -8.64 32.97
N SER A 469 -21.73 -7.78 33.44
CA SER A 469 -23.14 -7.84 33.04
C SER A 469 -23.29 -7.57 31.54
N HIS A 470 -22.63 -6.53 31.01
CA HIS A 470 -22.66 -6.23 29.58
C HIS A 470 -22.04 -7.34 28.76
N ASN A 471 -20.88 -7.85 29.18
CA ASN A 471 -20.20 -8.95 28.50
C ASN A 471 -21.05 -10.22 28.49
N LEU A 472 -21.77 -10.53 29.58
CA LEU A 472 -22.68 -11.67 29.65
C LEU A 472 -23.86 -11.48 28.69
N THR A 473 -24.51 -10.31 28.70
CA THR A 473 -25.65 -10.02 27.84
C THR A 473 -25.27 -10.11 26.36
N ILE A 474 -24.15 -9.51 25.95
CA ILE A 474 -23.66 -9.58 24.57
C ILE A 474 -23.23 -11.02 24.20
N SER A 475 -22.64 -11.77 25.14
CA SER A 475 -22.23 -13.16 24.91
C SER A 475 -23.38 -14.11 24.61
N LEU A 476 -24.63 -13.75 24.94
CA LEU A 476 -25.79 -14.53 24.53
C LEU A 476 -25.96 -14.57 22.99
N LEU A 477 -25.40 -13.59 22.24
CA LEU A 477 -25.37 -13.61 20.78
C LEU A 477 -24.54 -14.76 20.20
N SER A 478 -23.58 -15.31 20.96
CA SER A 478 -22.73 -16.43 20.51
C SER A 478 -23.50 -17.73 20.28
N ARG A 479 -24.75 -17.81 20.77
CA ARG A 479 -25.57 -19.03 20.79
C ARG A 479 -26.93 -18.81 20.13
N SER A 480 -27.10 -19.34 18.94
CA SER A 480 -28.35 -19.23 18.15
C SER A 480 -29.46 -20.21 18.55
N ASP A 481 -29.19 -21.14 19.47
CA ASP A 481 -30.12 -22.13 20.00
C ASP A 481 -30.89 -21.66 21.25
N LEU A 482 -30.59 -20.44 21.73
CA LEU A 482 -31.34 -19.78 22.79
C LEU A 482 -32.71 -19.32 22.28
N ILE A 483 -33.74 -19.39 23.13
CA ILE A 483 -35.08 -18.86 22.78
C ILE A 483 -35.04 -17.35 22.58
N VAL A 484 -34.22 -16.66 23.38
CA VAL A 484 -34.00 -15.22 23.24
C VAL A 484 -33.23 -14.85 21.97
N SER A 485 -32.63 -15.81 21.25
CA SER A 485 -31.97 -15.52 19.99
C SER A 485 -33.01 -15.37 18.88
N SER A 486 -32.97 -14.25 18.17
CA SER A 486 -33.77 -13.96 16.98
C SER A 486 -32.83 -13.71 15.81
N LYS A 487 -33.28 -14.02 14.59
CA LYS A 487 -32.49 -13.76 13.39
C LYS A 487 -33.01 -12.49 12.73
N ILE A 488 -32.12 -11.56 12.39
CA ILE A 488 -32.45 -10.31 11.72
C ILE A 488 -31.57 -10.13 10.48
N MET A 489 -32.09 -9.41 9.48
CA MET A 489 -31.30 -9.01 8.32
C MET A 489 -30.67 -7.64 8.59
N THR A 490 -29.34 -7.56 8.51
CA THR A 490 -28.59 -6.31 8.63
C THR A 490 -27.66 -6.12 7.44
N THR A 491 -27.17 -4.89 7.26
CA THR A 491 -26.15 -4.57 6.26
C THR A 491 -24.78 -4.93 6.80
N CYS A 492 -24.14 -5.94 6.21
CA CYS A 492 -22.75 -6.28 6.50
C CYS A 492 -21.84 -5.71 5.42
N THR A 493 -20.72 -5.14 5.86
CA THR A 493 -19.65 -4.66 5.01
C THR A 493 -18.54 -5.70 5.00
N SER A 494 -18.27 -6.30 3.84
CA SER A 494 -17.17 -7.24 3.65
C SER A 494 -16.00 -6.56 2.96
N LEU A 495 -14.79 -6.81 3.45
CA LEU A 495 -13.55 -6.30 2.86
C LEU A 495 -12.88 -7.41 2.05
N SER A 496 -12.78 -7.20 0.73
CA SER A 496 -12.07 -8.11 -0.17
C SER A 496 -10.79 -7.46 -0.67
N TYR A 497 -9.67 -8.16 -0.53
CA TYR A 497 -8.39 -7.76 -1.10
C TYR A 497 -8.26 -8.34 -2.50
N ARG A 498 -8.19 -7.47 -3.50
CA ARG A 498 -7.93 -7.86 -4.89
C ARG A 498 -6.81 -7.00 -5.43
N ASN A 499 -5.88 -7.63 -6.14
CA ASN A 499 -4.85 -6.91 -6.84
C ASN A 499 -5.50 -5.97 -7.88
N ILE A 500 -5.01 -4.74 -7.97
CA ILE A 500 -5.42 -3.74 -8.95
C ILE A 500 -4.19 -3.14 -9.61
N TYR A 501 -4.35 -2.66 -10.84
CA TYR A 501 -3.35 -1.80 -11.44
C TYR A 501 -3.35 -0.43 -10.77
N ARG A 502 -2.16 0.08 -10.46
CA ARG A 502 -1.93 1.43 -9.96
C ARG A 502 -0.95 2.16 -10.86
N TYR A 503 -1.41 3.26 -11.45
CA TYR A 503 -0.60 4.06 -12.36
C TYR A 503 0.13 5.19 -11.64
N ARG A 504 1.47 5.22 -11.75
CA ARG A 504 2.34 6.28 -11.22
C ARG A 504 2.74 7.25 -12.33
N SER A 505 1.86 8.21 -12.62
CA SER A 505 2.04 9.17 -13.72
C SER A 505 3.30 10.03 -13.59
N THR A 506 3.68 10.40 -12.37
CA THR A 506 4.88 11.21 -12.09
C THR A 506 6.15 10.59 -12.64
N GLN A 507 6.30 9.26 -12.51
CA GLN A 507 7.48 8.55 -13.00
C GLN A 507 7.57 8.56 -14.53
N LEU A 508 6.42 8.51 -15.22
CA LEU A 508 6.39 8.60 -16.68
C LEU A 508 6.81 10.00 -17.15
N TYR A 509 6.30 11.06 -16.51
CA TYR A 509 6.66 12.45 -16.83
C TYR A 509 8.14 12.76 -16.57
N VAL A 510 8.70 12.27 -15.45
CA VAL A 510 10.12 12.46 -15.13
C VAL A 510 11.03 11.74 -16.13
N SER A 511 10.55 10.64 -16.73
CA SER A 511 11.32 9.86 -17.70
C SER A 511 11.28 10.49 -19.10
N TYR A 512 10.09 10.78 -19.63
CA TYR A 512 9.93 11.31 -20.99
C TYR A 512 10.08 12.82 -21.10
N GLY A 513 9.69 13.57 -20.06
CA GLY A 513 9.68 15.04 -20.09
C GLY A 513 11.04 15.65 -20.43
N PRO A 514 12.11 15.35 -19.67
CA PRO A 514 13.45 15.87 -19.95
C PRO A 514 13.96 15.49 -21.34
N LEU A 515 13.71 14.25 -21.78
CA LEU A 515 14.08 13.75 -23.12
C LEU A 515 13.39 14.57 -24.23
N MET A 516 12.08 14.78 -24.11
CA MET A 516 11.28 15.51 -25.09
C MET A 516 11.68 16.98 -25.17
N VAL A 517 11.94 17.62 -24.03
CA VAL A 517 12.40 19.02 -23.95
C VAL A 517 13.80 19.16 -24.55
N PHE A 518 14.73 18.27 -24.19
CA PHE A 518 16.08 18.26 -24.74
C PHE A 518 16.06 18.11 -26.26
N SER A 519 15.32 17.13 -26.78
CA SER A 519 15.18 16.91 -28.21
C SER A 519 14.56 18.12 -28.93
N MET A 520 13.52 18.73 -28.35
CA MET A 520 12.91 19.95 -28.88
C MET A 520 13.92 21.10 -29.01
N VAL A 521 14.77 21.30 -27.99
CA VAL A 521 15.81 22.35 -28.04
C VAL A 521 16.78 22.09 -29.20
N VAL A 522 17.23 20.85 -29.40
CA VAL A 522 18.13 20.50 -30.51
C VAL A 522 17.47 20.76 -31.86
N ILE A 523 16.20 20.36 -32.02
CA ILE A 523 15.44 20.58 -33.26
C ILE A 523 15.25 22.08 -33.53
N VAL A 524 14.94 22.89 -32.51
CA VAL A 524 14.80 24.34 -32.67
C VAL A 524 16.12 25.01 -33.05
N LEU A 525 17.24 24.56 -32.46
CA LEU A 525 18.58 25.05 -32.83
C LEU A 525 18.93 24.70 -34.27
N GLU A 526 18.59 23.48 -34.70
CA GLU A 526 18.76 23.04 -36.08
C GLU A 526 17.90 23.89 -37.02
N LEU A 527 16.59 23.99 -36.79
CA LEU A 527 15.66 24.72 -37.64
C LEU A 527 16.07 26.19 -37.81
N ARG A 528 16.44 26.87 -36.71
CA ARG A 528 16.93 28.26 -36.75
C ARG A 528 18.18 28.39 -37.60
N ALA A 529 19.07 27.42 -37.53
CA ALA A 529 20.30 27.43 -38.31
C ALA A 529 20.04 27.04 -39.77
N THR A 530 19.00 26.26 -40.08
CA THR A 530 18.57 25.92 -41.45
C THR A 530 17.99 27.12 -42.16
N LEU A 531 17.12 27.88 -41.47
CA LEU A 531 16.50 29.10 -42.02
C LEU A 531 17.51 30.21 -42.33
N LYS A 532 18.67 30.24 -41.64
CA LYS A 532 19.70 31.27 -41.86
C LYS A 532 20.71 30.93 -42.94
N ASN A 533 20.99 29.64 -43.15
CA ASN A 533 22.12 29.20 -43.98
C ASN A 533 21.70 28.47 -45.26
N GLY A 534 20.43 28.09 -45.40
CA GLY A 534 19.88 27.57 -46.66
C GLY A 534 20.49 26.25 -47.16
N ASP A 535 21.08 25.44 -46.28
CA ASP A 535 21.91 24.30 -46.67
C ASP A 535 21.72 23.14 -45.68
N ILE A 536 21.56 21.92 -46.23
CA ILE A 536 21.33 20.67 -45.52
C ILE A 536 22.27 19.60 -46.05
N CYS A 537 22.91 18.86 -45.15
CA CYS A 537 23.82 17.79 -45.50
C CYS A 537 23.27 16.43 -45.07
N GLN A 538 23.31 15.42 -45.95
CA GLN A 538 22.86 14.06 -45.64
C GLN A 538 23.97 13.17 -45.06
N TRP A 539 23.58 11.99 -44.51
CA TRP A 539 24.47 10.91 -44.05
C TRP A 539 24.69 9.80 -45.09
N GLY A 540 24.71 10.18 -46.36
CA GLY A 540 25.00 9.25 -47.45
C GLY A 540 26.49 9.10 -47.69
N PHE A 541 26.92 7.89 -48.08
CA PHE A 541 28.25 7.69 -48.67
C PHE A 541 28.47 8.62 -49.87
N SER A 542 27.41 8.87 -50.66
CA SER A 542 27.42 9.84 -51.76
C SER A 542 27.83 11.24 -51.31
N GLN A 543 27.28 11.73 -50.19
CA GLN A 543 27.64 13.03 -49.65
C GLN A 543 29.12 13.05 -49.25
N ILE A 544 29.56 12.06 -48.47
CA ILE A 544 30.96 11.96 -48.04
C ILE A 544 31.88 11.97 -49.27
N MET A 545 31.61 11.09 -50.24
CA MET A 545 32.38 10.97 -51.48
C MET A 545 32.45 12.29 -52.26
N LEU A 546 31.35 13.05 -52.35
CA LEU A 546 31.33 14.34 -53.05
C LEU A 546 32.05 15.44 -52.27
N THR A 547 31.92 15.44 -50.94
CA THR A 547 32.54 16.44 -50.07
C THR A 547 34.04 16.25 -49.86
N THR A 548 34.62 15.12 -50.27
CA THR A 548 36.05 14.83 -50.11
C THR A 548 36.85 14.90 -51.41
N ARG A 549 36.25 15.29 -52.55
CA ARG A 549 36.96 15.43 -53.83
C ARG A 549 37.80 16.71 -53.87
N ASN A 550 39.04 16.62 -53.42
CA ASN A 550 40.02 17.70 -53.52
C ASN A 550 41.39 17.11 -53.94
N PRO A 551 41.99 17.57 -55.04
CA PRO A 551 43.32 17.13 -55.49
C PRO A 551 44.41 17.22 -54.41
N SER A 552 44.38 18.25 -53.57
CA SER A 552 45.35 18.42 -52.47
C SER A 552 45.18 17.36 -51.40
N LEU A 553 43.94 16.96 -51.10
CA LEU A 553 43.65 15.84 -50.19
C LEU A 553 44.04 14.50 -50.82
N ASP A 554 43.81 14.32 -52.12
CA ASP A 554 44.22 13.11 -52.85
C ASP A 554 45.75 12.93 -52.79
N GLU A 555 46.50 14.03 -52.89
CA GLU A 555 47.96 14.02 -52.76
C GLU A 555 48.44 13.69 -51.35
N MET A 556 47.86 14.33 -50.32
CA MET A 556 48.19 14.04 -48.92
C MET A 556 47.78 12.62 -48.49
N GLY A 557 46.78 12.03 -49.15
CA GLY A 557 46.33 10.66 -48.92
C GLY A 557 47.21 9.58 -49.57
N LYS A 558 48.13 9.95 -50.47
CA LYS A 558 49.01 8.98 -51.15
C LYS A 558 49.81 8.17 -50.12
N GLY A 559 49.73 6.84 -50.23
CA GLY A 559 50.41 5.90 -49.32
C GLY A 559 49.55 5.40 -48.15
N SER A 560 48.39 6.00 -47.88
CA SER A 560 47.45 5.50 -46.87
C SER A 560 46.49 4.46 -47.48
N CYS A 561 46.98 3.22 -47.65
CA CYS A 561 46.16 2.12 -48.14
C CYS A 561 45.13 1.69 -47.05
N PHE A 562 43.91 1.30 -47.46
CA PHE A 562 42.81 0.87 -46.58
C PHE A 562 42.13 1.95 -45.70
N GLY A 563 42.43 3.24 -45.88
CA GLY A 563 41.80 4.32 -45.12
C GLY A 563 42.24 4.38 -43.64
N VAL A 564 43.35 3.73 -43.30
CA VAL A 564 43.98 3.81 -41.98
C VAL A 564 44.96 4.98 -41.98
N VAL A 565 44.73 5.94 -41.10
CA VAL A 565 45.64 7.07 -40.90
C VAL A 565 46.74 6.66 -39.92
N HIS A 566 47.97 6.49 -40.42
CA HIS A 566 49.10 6.16 -39.55
C HIS A 566 49.47 7.35 -38.65
N SER A 567 49.70 7.04 -37.36
CA SER A 567 50.12 8.01 -36.34
C SER A 567 51.43 8.70 -36.76
N GLY A 568 51.40 10.02 -36.92
CA GLY A 568 52.55 10.83 -37.36
C GLY A 568 52.56 11.26 -38.83
N SER A 569 51.55 10.86 -39.61
CA SER A 569 51.34 11.34 -40.99
C SER A 569 51.06 12.85 -41.04
N ASP A 570 51.51 13.52 -42.10
CA ASP A 570 51.29 14.96 -42.28
C ASP A 570 49.80 15.31 -42.39
N LEU A 571 48.98 14.36 -42.84
CA LEU A 571 47.53 14.47 -42.90
C LEU A 571 46.87 14.74 -41.52
N GLN A 572 47.46 14.28 -40.42
CA GLN A 572 46.95 14.54 -39.06
C GLN A 572 47.27 15.95 -38.54
N LYS A 573 48.34 16.58 -39.06
CA LYS A 573 48.84 17.87 -38.58
C LYS A 573 48.07 19.05 -39.20
N HIS A 574 47.53 18.85 -40.39
CA HIS A 574 46.79 19.88 -41.11
C HIS A 574 45.34 19.99 -40.63
N ARG A 575 44.83 21.21 -40.64
CA ARG A 575 43.43 21.50 -40.36
C ARG A 575 42.66 21.65 -41.65
N LEU A 576 41.53 20.97 -41.73
CA LEU A 576 40.64 20.96 -42.87
C LEU A 576 39.38 21.77 -42.54
N LYS A 577 38.87 22.47 -43.55
CA LYS A 577 37.62 23.23 -43.48
C LYS A 577 36.75 22.85 -44.68
N PHE A 578 35.43 22.81 -44.49
CA PHE A 578 34.50 22.58 -45.60
C PHE A 578 34.06 23.92 -46.20
N GLY A 579 34.21 24.08 -47.52
CA GLY A 579 33.77 25.28 -48.23
C GLY A 579 34.05 25.20 -49.73
N GLU A 580 34.03 26.34 -50.41
CA GLU A 580 34.32 26.41 -51.84
C GLU A 580 35.83 26.41 -52.09
N LEU A 581 36.33 25.51 -52.94
CA LEU A 581 37.76 25.42 -53.27
C LEU A 581 38.20 26.57 -54.19
N ARG A 582 39.37 27.16 -53.93
CA ARG A 582 40.01 28.13 -54.82
C ARG A 582 40.55 27.42 -56.07
N CYS A 583 39.84 27.54 -57.19
CA CYS A 583 40.32 26.99 -58.47
C CYS A 583 41.50 27.82 -59.01
N ASN A 584 42.67 27.19 -59.16
CA ASN A 584 43.75 27.73 -60.00
C ASN A 584 43.43 27.38 -61.47
N VAL A 585 42.95 28.37 -62.22
CA VAL A 585 42.95 28.51 -63.69
C VAL A 585 42.40 27.31 -64.52
N GLU A 586 41.29 27.55 -65.24
CA GLU A 586 40.61 26.75 -66.31
C GLU A 586 39.35 25.91 -65.99
N SER A 587 38.91 25.72 -64.75
CA SER A 587 37.58 25.11 -64.50
C SER A 587 36.50 26.16 -64.21
N THR A 588 35.40 26.13 -64.97
CA THR A 588 34.25 27.04 -64.84
C THR A 588 33.20 26.57 -63.81
N ILE A 589 33.44 25.43 -63.14
CA ILE A 589 32.49 24.80 -62.23
C ILE A 589 33.00 24.97 -60.79
N ARG A 590 32.24 25.70 -59.97
CA ARG A 590 32.50 25.84 -58.53
C ARG A 590 32.28 24.49 -57.83
N HIS A 591 33.25 24.06 -57.02
CA HIS A 591 33.17 22.80 -56.28
C HIS A 591 33.35 23.04 -54.78
N THR A 592 32.41 22.51 -53.98
CA THR A 592 32.48 22.57 -52.51
C THR A 592 32.98 21.25 -51.95
N ALA A 593 34.11 21.28 -51.26
CA ALA A 593 34.73 20.11 -50.65
C ALA A 593 35.51 20.51 -49.38
N PHE A 594 36.02 19.50 -48.66
CA PHE A 594 37.05 19.71 -47.65
C PHE A 594 38.37 20.12 -48.30
N GLY A 595 39.04 21.10 -47.73
CA GLY A 595 40.38 21.54 -48.15
C GLY A 595 41.14 22.17 -47.00
N LEU A 596 42.40 22.53 -47.28
CA LEU A 596 43.23 23.27 -46.33
C LEU A 596 42.64 24.68 -46.11
N GLU A 597 42.97 25.30 -44.97
CA GLU A 597 42.38 26.58 -44.55
C GLU A 597 42.64 27.73 -45.55
N ASP A 598 43.75 27.68 -46.28
CA ASP A 598 44.16 28.62 -47.32
C ASP A 598 43.56 28.33 -48.72
N GLU A 599 43.11 27.10 -48.94
CA GLU A 599 42.47 26.65 -50.20
C GLU A 599 40.96 26.90 -50.22
N VAL A 600 40.35 27.16 -49.07
CA VAL A 600 38.89 27.19 -48.90
C VAL A 600 38.39 28.61 -48.68
N VAL A 601 37.38 29.01 -49.44
CA VAL A 601 36.63 30.27 -49.23
C VAL A 601 35.36 29.99 -48.42
N ASP A 602 35.05 30.90 -47.48
CA ASP A 602 33.82 30.83 -46.70
C ASP A 602 32.59 30.96 -47.61
N LEU A 603 31.63 30.05 -47.42
CA LEU A 603 30.35 30.07 -48.11
C LEU A 603 29.50 31.25 -47.57
N SER A 604 29.39 32.33 -48.34
CA SER A 604 28.46 33.43 -48.05
C SER A 604 27.07 33.12 -48.62
N ALA A 605 26.00 33.47 -47.89
CA ALA A 605 24.61 33.21 -48.28
C ALA A 605 24.20 33.77 -49.67
N GLU A 606 24.89 34.81 -50.17
CA GLU A 606 24.65 35.38 -51.52
C GLU A 606 25.37 34.62 -52.66
N ARG A 607 26.38 33.79 -52.37
CA ARG A 607 27.21 33.11 -53.39
C ARG A 607 26.81 31.67 -53.67
N MET A 608 25.86 31.10 -52.92
CA MET A 608 25.28 29.78 -53.22
C MET A 608 24.32 29.81 -54.42
N TYR A 609 23.89 30.99 -54.88
CA TYR A 609 22.83 31.18 -55.87
C TYR A 609 23.29 31.75 -57.22
N ALA A 610 24.61 31.88 -57.47
CA ALA A 610 25.16 32.53 -58.66
C ALA A 610 26.10 31.63 -59.47
#